data_AF-A0A1Y1RTN2-F1
#
_entry.id   AF-A0A1Y1RTN2-F1
#
_cell.length_a   1.000
_cell.length_b   1.000
_cell.length_c   1.000
_cell.angle_alpha   90.00
_cell.angle_beta   90.00
_cell.angle_gamma   90.00
#
_symmetry.space_group_name_H-M   'P 1'
#
loop_
_entity.id
_entity.type
_entity.pdbx_description
1 polymer ?
#
loop_
_entity_poly.entity_id
_entity_poly.type
_entity_poly.pdbx_seq_one_letter_code
_entity_poly.pdbx_strand_id
1 'polypeptide(L)'
;MKHGIIFILVLVLSVSAVSAQSLRDNPDYRESLRYKQLSEEALEDGEYLKAREYAELSAEYAQKSDEYVARMLAQYRANQLLQRAVGLRGQVERSGRSRENPADFAKAVGFIEAAGELYNNGSYSQSSESSREAIALLETFGGARTVQPQEPKEEPSKSGLPAAYLVRKLPGAEDCFWRIAGYPFVYGDTSAWKPLYEANKNKLPQPDNWDLMYPGMVMDIPSRPGEERSGIWVNGEIKSQVPRD
;
A
#
# COMPACT_ATOMS: atom_id res chain seq x y z
N MET A 1 -16.98 -8.84 59.51
CA MET A 1 -15.99 -8.51 58.46
C MET A 1 -15.33 -9.79 57.98
N LYS A 2 -15.77 -10.35 56.85
CA LYS A 2 -15.06 -11.41 56.11
C LYS A 2 -15.24 -11.08 54.63
N HIS A 3 -14.31 -10.31 54.07
CA HIS A 3 -14.29 -10.04 52.64
C HIS A 3 -13.51 -11.16 51.95
N GLY A 4 -14.22 -11.91 51.10
CA GLY A 4 -13.63 -12.89 50.20
C GLY A 4 -12.84 -12.20 49.09
N ILE A 5 -11.74 -12.82 48.69
CA ILE A 5 -10.91 -12.40 47.56
C ILE A 5 -11.27 -13.32 46.40
N ILE A 6 -11.95 -12.77 45.39
CA ILE A 6 -12.17 -13.42 44.10
C ILE A 6 -11.06 -12.92 43.17
N PHE A 7 -10.22 -13.84 42.69
CA PHE A 7 -9.15 -13.56 41.75
C PHE A 7 -9.73 -13.61 40.33
N ILE A 8 -9.99 -12.44 39.72
CA ILE A 8 -10.40 -12.36 38.31
C ILE A 8 -9.12 -12.34 37.46
N LEU A 9 -8.89 -13.45 36.77
CA LEU A 9 -7.82 -13.61 35.79
C LEU A 9 -8.22 -12.86 34.51
N VAL A 10 -7.74 -11.64 34.32
CA VAL A 10 -7.88 -10.90 33.07
C VAL A 10 -6.87 -11.45 32.07
N LEU A 11 -7.37 -12.23 31.11
CA LEU A 11 -6.60 -12.71 29.97
C LEU A 11 -6.42 -11.55 28.98
N VAL A 12 -5.27 -10.88 29.05
CA VAL A 12 -4.89 -9.82 28.11
C VAL A 12 -4.54 -10.46 26.77
N LEU A 13 -5.47 -10.41 25.82
CA LEU A 13 -5.17 -10.62 24.39
C LEU A 13 -4.39 -9.41 23.90
N SER A 14 -3.07 -9.57 23.80
CA SER A 14 -2.18 -8.63 23.14
C SER A 14 -2.47 -8.61 21.64
N VAL A 15 -3.29 -7.65 21.21
CA VAL A 15 -3.43 -7.30 19.79
C VAL A 15 -2.18 -6.54 19.38
N SER A 16 -1.36 -7.15 18.53
CA SER A 16 -0.23 -6.54 17.87
C SER A 16 -0.69 -5.30 17.09
N ALA A 17 -0.28 -4.11 17.54
CA ALA A 17 -0.54 -2.86 16.85
C ALA A 17 0.36 -2.74 15.62
N VAL A 18 -0.07 -3.33 14.50
CA VAL A 18 0.52 -3.07 13.19
C VAL A 18 -0.61 -2.67 12.24
N SER A 19 -0.59 -1.42 11.80
CA SER A 19 -1.39 -0.82 10.71
C SER A 19 -2.85 -0.43 10.99
N ALA A 20 -3.11 0.36 12.04
CA ALA A 20 -4.44 0.93 12.32
C ALA A 20 -4.92 2.03 11.33
N GLN A 21 -4.05 2.56 10.46
CA GLN A 21 -4.38 3.70 9.59
C GLN A 21 -5.10 3.32 8.29
N SER A 22 -4.78 2.18 7.65
CA SER A 22 -5.46 1.78 6.40
C SER A 22 -6.78 1.04 6.63
N LEU A 23 -7.03 0.59 7.86
CA LEU A 23 -8.29 -0.06 8.24
C LEU A 23 -9.43 0.95 8.40
N ARG A 24 -9.12 2.22 8.67
CA ARG A 24 -10.13 3.26 8.94
C ARG A 24 -10.94 3.68 7.71
N ASP A 25 -10.39 3.51 6.51
CA ASP A 25 -11.10 3.75 5.25
C ASP A 25 -12.05 2.60 4.89
N ASN A 26 -11.92 1.45 5.55
CA ASN A 26 -12.82 0.33 5.37
C ASN A 26 -14.16 0.61 6.07
N PRO A 27 -15.29 0.73 5.34
CA PRO A 27 -16.60 0.96 5.96
C PRO A 27 -16.99 -0.17 6.92
N ASP A 28 -16.62 -1.42 6.63
CA ASP A 28 -16.95 -2.57 7.47
C ASP A 28 -16.21 -2.51 8.82
N TYR A 29 -14.95 -2.06 8.82
CA TYR A 29 -14.20 -1.86 10.06
C TYR A 29 -14.85 -0.80 10.95
N ARG A 30 -15.38 0.28 10.36
CA ARG A 30 -16.07 1.34 11.11
C ARG A 30 -17.39 0.83 11.71
N GLU A 31 -18.18 0.09 10.94
CA GLU A 31 -19.42 -0.51 11.47
C GLU A 31 -19.13 -1.56 12.54
N SER A 32 -18.06 -2.35 12.40
CA SER A 32 -17.59 -3.27 13.45
C SER A 32 -17.37 -2.53 14.77
N LEU A 33 -16.60 -1.44 14.76
CA LEU A 33 -16.34 -0.63 15.95
C LEU A 33 -17.63 0.01 16.52
N ARG A 34 -18.53 0.45 15.65
CA ARG A 34 -19.81 1.03 16.05
C ARG A 34 -20.69 0.02 16.77
N TYR A 35 -20.85 -1.19 16.23
CA TYR A 35 -21.65 -2.24 16.88
C TYR A 35 -21.00 -2.74 18.16
N LYS A 36 -19.67 -2.78 18.21
CA LYS A 36 -18.95 -3.05 19.47
C LYS A 36 -19.34 -2.05 20.55
N GLN A 37 -19.33 -0.76 20.23
CA GLN A 37 -19.70 0.30 21.18
C GLN A 37 -21.18 0.19 21.62
N LEU A 38 -22.10 -0.09 20.69
CA LEU A 38 -23.52 -0.33 21.01
C LEU A 38 -23.72 -1.57 21.89
N SER A 39 -22.91 -2.61 21.70
CA SER A 39 -22.93 -3.80 22.56
C SER A 39 -22.51 -3.47 23.99
N GLU A 40 -21.44 -2.67 24.15
CA GLU A 40 -20.95 -2.21 25.45
C GLU A 40 -22.00 -1.35 26.17
N GLU A 41 -22.64 -0.40 25.48
CA GLU A 41 -23.73 0.43 26.02
C GLU A 41 -24.93 -0.43 26.47
N ALA A 42 -25.37 -1.38 25.64
CA ALA A 42 -26.46 -2.28 25.98
C ALA A 42 -26.14 -3.20 27.18
N LEU A 43 -24.87 -3.55 27.41
CA LEU A 43 -24.46 -4.28 28.62
C LEU A 43 -24.56 -3.41 29.87
N GLU A 44 -24.14 -2.15 29.78
CA GLU A 44 -24.24 -1.18 30.88
C GLU A 44 -25.70 -0.92 31.28
N ASP A 45 -26.60 -0.87 30.30
CA ASP A 45 -28.05 -0.70 30.50
C ASP A 45 -28.76 -1.99 30.95
N GLY A 46 -28.05 -3.12 31.04
CA GLY A 46 -28.60 -4.42 31.42
C GLY A 46 -29.47 -5.08 30.33
N GLU A 47 -29.41 -4.58 29.10
CA GLU A 47 -30.12 -5.11 27.93
C GLU A 47 -29.34 -6.25 27.27
N TYR A 48 -29.11 -7.34 28.01
CA TYR A 48 -28.24 -8.44 27.60
C TYR A 48 -28.56 -9.07 26.23
N LEU A 49 -29.84 -9.13 25.84
CA LEU A 49 -30.23 -9.65 24.53
C LEU A 49 -29.77 -8.75 23.38
N LYS A 50 -29.93 -7.43 23.50
CA LYS A 50 -29.46 -6.48 22.49
C LYS A 50 -27.93 -6.42 22.45
N ALA A 51 -27.29 -6.47 23.62
CA ALA A 51 -25.84 -6.55 23.71
C ALA A 51 -25.28 -7.74 22.90
N ARG A 52 -25.91 -8.91 23.00
CA ARG A 52 -25.52 -10.10 22.22
C ARG A 52 -25.71 -9.87 20.71
N GLU A 53 -26.84 -9.34 20.28
CA GLU A 53 -27.10 -9.07 18.86
C GLU A 53 -26.08 -8.07 18.28
N TYR A 54 -25.77 -7.00 19.01
CA TYR A 54 -24.74 -6.05 18.60
C TYR A 54 -23.33 -6.66 18.59
N ALA A 55 -23.01 -7.55 19.53
CA ALA A 55 -21.73 -8.26 19.51
C ALA A 55 -21.60 -9.17 18.28
N GLU A 56 -22.68 -9.86 17.90
CA GLU A 56 -22.73 -10.70 16.69
C GLU A 56 -22.53 -9.85 15.42
N LEU A 57 -23.22 -8.71 15.31
CA LEU A 57 -23.04 -7.77 14.18
C LEU A 57 -21.62 -7.20 14.14
N SER A 58 -21.04 -6.82 15.29
CA SER A 58 -19.66 -6.36 15.38
C SER A 58 -18.67 -7.39 14.84
N ALA A 59 -18.89 -8.67 15.14
CA ALA A 59 -18.04 -9.77 14.68
C ALA A 59 -18.20 -10.00 13.16
N GLU A 60 -19.43 -9.95 12.64
CA GLU A 60 -19.68 -10.08 11.20
C GLU A 60 -18.98 -8.99 10.39
N TYR A 61 -19.09 -7.72 10.82
CA TYR A 61 -18.42 -6.61 10.16
C TYR A 61 -16.89 -6.66 10.30
N ALA A 62 -16.37 -7.19 11.42
CA ALA A 62 -14.94 -7.43 11.55
C ALA A 62 -14.45 -8.46 10.52
N GLN A 63 -15.19 -9.56 10.33
CA GLN A 63 -14.85 -10.57 9.32
C GLN A 63 -14.88 -9.98 7.89
N LYS A 64 -15.93 -9.23 7.53
CA LYS A 64 -15.99 -8.55 6.22
C LYS A 64 -14.80 -7.60 6.01
N SER A 65 -14.39 -6.91 7.09
CA SER A 65 -13.21 -6.06 7.04
C SER A 65 -11.94 -6.84 6.73
N ASP A 66 -11.73 -7.96 7.41
CA ASP A 66 -10.56 -8.82 7.20
C ASP A 66 -10.51 -9.38 5.77
N GLU A 67 -11.65 -9.81 5.24
CA GLU A 67 -11.79 -10.29 3.85
C GLU A 67 -11.47 -9.20 2.83
N TYR A 68 -11.96 -7.97 3.04
CA TYR A 68 -11.63 -6.82 2.21
C TYR A 68 -10.13 -6.53 2.21
N VAL A 69 -9.50 -6.48 3.39
CA VAL A 69 -8.06 -6.23 3.53
C VAL A 69 -7.26 -7.33 2.85
N ALA A 70 -7.62 -8.60 3.07
CA ALA A 70 -6.96 -9.73 2.42
C ALA A 70 -7.04 -9.65 0.90
N ARG A 71 -8.21 -9.26 0.34
CA ARG A 71 -8.38 -9.05 -1.10
C ARG A 71 -7.49 -7.91 -1.62
N MET A 72 -7.44 -6.78 -0.93
CA MET A 72 -6.62 -5.63 -1.32
C MET A 72 -5.12 -5.96 -1.30
N LEU A 73 -4.67 -6.68 -0.26
CA LEU A 73 -3.29 -7.17 -0.16
C LEU A 73 -2.96 -8.18 -1.26
N ALA A 74 -3.88 -9.10 -1.55
CA ALA A 74 -3.72 -10.06 -2.64
C ALA A 74 -3.60 -9.35 -3.99
N GLN A 75 -4.46 -8.35 -4.25
CA GLN A 75 -4.40 -7.54 -5.47
C GLN A 75 -3.05 -6.83 -5.61
N TYR A 76 -2.61 -6.13 -4.55
CA TYR A 76 -1.32 -5.44 -4.56
C TYR A 76 -0.16 -6.40 -4.84
N ARG A 77 -0.13 -7.55 -4.14
CA ARG A 77 0.91 -8.57 -4.31
C ARG A 77 0.92 -9.15 -5.73
N ALA A 78 -0.24 -9.44 -6.29
CA ALA A 78 -0.38 -9.96 -7.65
C ALA A 78 0.16 -8.95 -8.67
N ASN A 79 -0.20 -7.67 -8.54
CA ASN A 79 0.31 -6.63 -9.44
C ASN A 79 1.84 -6.52 -9.36
N GLN A 80 2.41 -6.47 -8.16
CA GLN A 80 3.87 -6.38 -7.98
C GLN A 80 4.61 -7.55 -8.62
N LEU A 81 4.12 -8.77 -8.43
CA LEU A 81 4.71 -9.97 -9.02
C LEU A 81 4.57 -9.98 -10.54
N LEU A 82 3.41 -9.59 -11.07
CA LEU A 82 3.18 -9.52 -12.52
C LEU A 82 4.11 -8.49 -13.18
N GLN A 83 4.25 -7.29 -12.60
CA GLN A 83 5.17 -6.27 -13.11
C GLN A 83 6.64 -6.75 -13.07
N ARG A 84 7.05 -7.45 -12.00
CA ARG A 84 8.38 -8.06 -11.92
C ARG A 84 8.59 -9.10 -13.02
N ALA A 85 7.62 -9.99 -13.24
CA ALA A 85 7.69 -11.01 -14.28
C ALA A 85 7.82 -10.40 -15.68
N VAL A 86 7.01 -9.38 -16.00
CA VAL A 86 7.08 -8.62 -17.26
C VAL A 86 8.44 -7.94 -17.41
N GLY A 87 8.95 -7.32 -16.34
CA GLY A 87 10.27 -6.68 -16.32
C GLY A 87 11.40 -7.66 -16.62
N LEU A 88 11.39 -8.84 -15.98
CA LEU A 88 12.36 -9.91 -16.21
C LEU A 88 12.28 -10.46 -17.64
N ARG A 89 11.07 -10.67 -18.18
CA ARG A 89 10.89 -11.09 -19.57
C ARG A 89 11.63 -10.14 -20.51
N GLY A 90 11.41 -8.84 -20.35
CA GLY A 90 12.09 -7.83 -21.17
C GLY A 90 13.61 -7.82 -20.98
N GLN A 91 14.13 -8.14 -19.80
CA GLN A 91 15.58 -8.28 -19.59
C GLN A 91 16.15 -9.49 -20.35
N VAL A 92 15.49 -10.64 -20.25
CA VAL A 92 15.88 -11.85 -20.97
C VAL A 92 15.85 -11.63 -22.48
N GLU A 93 14.82 -10.96 -23.01
CA GLU A 93 14.73 -10.60 -24.43
C GLU A 93 15.87 -9.69 -24.88
N ARG A 94 16.13 -8.59 -24.15
CA ARG A 94 17.20 -7.64 -24.49
C ARG A 94 18.59 -8.26 -24.43
N SER A 95 18.81 -9.21 -23.53
CA SER A 95 20.08 -9.93 -23.44
C SER A 95 20.30 -10.95 -24.56
N GLY A 96 19.27 -11.23 -25.37
CA GLY A 96 19.30 -12.24 -26.43
C GLY A 96 19.24 -13.69 -25.92
N ARG A 97 19.23 -13.90 -24.61
CA ARG A 97 19.22 -15.23 -23.98
C ARG A 97 17.92 -15.98 -24.16
N SER A 98 16.84 -15.30 -24.53
CA SER A 98 15.59 -15.96 -24.95
C SER A 98 15.80 -16.96 -26.09
N ARG A 99 16.87 -16.82 -26.88
CA ARG A 99 17.22 -17.73 -27.98
C ARG A 99 17.98 -18.98 -27.51
N GLU A 100 18.58 -18.95 -26.33
CA GLU A 100 19.35 -20.09 -25.78
C GLU A 100 18.42 -21.24 -25.40
N ASN A 101 17.24 -20.91 -24.84
CA ASN A 101 16.19 -21.86 -24.52
C ASN A 101 14.79 -21.29 -24.83
N PRO A 102 14.36 -21.35 -26.10
CA PRO A 102 13.11 -20.71 -26.54
C PRO A 102 11.86 -21.40 -25.99
N ALA A 103 11.92 -22.69 -25.67
CA ALA A 103 10.79 -23.43 -25.11
C ALA A 103 10.48 -22.97 -23.68
N ASP A 104 11.50 -22.87 -22.82
CA ASP A 104 11.32 -22.37 -21.46
C ASP A 104 10.96 -20.88 -21.45
N PHE A 105 11.51 -20.09 -22.38
CA PHE A 105 11.12 -18.69 -22.51
C PHE A 105 9.63 -18.56 -22.92
N ALA A 106 9.16 -19.32 -23.90
CA ALA A 106 7.76 -19.33 -24.30
C ALA A 106 6.83 -19.76 -23.16
N LYS A 107 7.24 -20.76 -22.37
CA LYS A 107 6.51 -21.18 -21.17
C LYS A 107 6.41 -20.07 -20.13
N ALA A 108 7.49 -19.33 -19.89
CA ALA A 108 7.48 -18.18 -18.99
C ALA A 108 6.52 -17.07 -19.46
N VAL A 109 6.48 -16.81 -20.77
CA VAL A 109 5.53 -15.86 -21.37
C VAL A 109 4.09 -16.31 -21.16
N GLY A 110 3.79 -17.59 -21.37
CA GLY A 110 2.46 -18.14 -21.11
C GLY A 110 2.01 -17.97 -19.65
N PHE A 111 2.92 -18.13 -18.68
CA PHE A 111 2.61 -17.84 -17.27
C PHE A 111 2.32 -16.36 -17.00
N ILE A 112 3.00 -15.44 -17.68
CA ILE A 112 2.74 -13.99 -17.57
C ILE A 112 1.36 -13.65 -18.13
N GLU A 113 1.00 -14.22 -19.29
CA GLU A 113 -0.31 -14.02 -19.92
C GLU A 113 -1.43 -14.54 -19.01
N ALA A 114 -1.32 -15.78 -18.54
CA ALA A 114 -2.26 -16.36 -17.58
C ALA A 114 -2.36 -15.52 -16.30
N ALA A 115 -1.23 -15.04 -15.77
CA ALA A 115 -1.23 -14.17 -14.59
C ALA A 115 -1.96 -12.84 -14.83
N GLY A 116 -1.86 -12.26 -16.03
CA GLY A 116 -2.60 -11.06 -16.42
C GLY A 116 -4.10 -11.29 -16.52
N GLU A 117 -4.54 -12.40 -17.12
CA GLU A 117 -5.95 -12.79 -17.18
C GLU A 117 -6.53 -13.02 -15.77
N LEU A 118 -5.79 -13.74 -14.92
CA LEU A 118 -6.14 -13.99 -13.52
C LEU A 118 -6.11 -12.72 -12.66
N TYR A 119 -5.35 -11.70 -13.06
CA TYR A 119 -5.39 -10.41 -12.39
C TYR A 119 -6.67 -9.66 -12.76
N ASN A 120 -6.99 -9.62 -14.07
CA ASN A 120 -8.14 -8.91 -14.60
C ASN A 120 -9.49 -9.50 -14.16
N ASN A 121 -9.55 -10.82 -13.92
CA ASN A 121 -10.74 -11.47 -13.39
C ASN A 121 -10.86 -11.39 -11.85
N GLY A 122 -9.89 -10.79 -11.16
CA GLY A 122 -9.86 -10.65 -9.70
C GLY A 122 -9.32 -11.88 -8.93
N SER A 123 -8.84 -12.92 -9.62
CA SER A 123 -8.20 -14.10 -9.03
C SER A 123 -6.75 -13.83 -8.63
N TYR A 124 -6.55 -12.88 -7.71
CA TYR A 124 -5.23 -12.36 -7.35
C TYR A 124 -4.27 -13.39 -6.76
N SER A 125 -4.76 -14.39 -6.01
CA SER A 125 -3.89 -15.46 -5.49
C SER A 125 -3.30 -16.29 -6.62
N GLN A 126 -4.13 -16.70 -7.59
CA GLN A 126 -3.71 -17.48 -8.75
C GLN A 126 -2.81 -16.64 -9.67
N SER A 127 -3.13 -15.35 -9.86
CA SER A 127 -2.26 -14.41 -10.59
C SER A 127 -0.87 -14.31 -9.96
N SER A 128 -0.80 -14.24 -8.63
CA SER A 128 0.46 -14.22 -7.89
C SER A 128 1.26 -15.53 -8.08
N GLU A 129 0.60 -16.67 -8.10
CA GLU A 129 1.23 -17.98 -8.32
C GLU A 129 1.82 -18.09 -9.72
N SER A 130 1.01 -17.84 -10.76
CA SER A 130 1.47 -17.84 -12.16
C SER A 130 2.63 -16.85 -12.37
N SER A 131 2.56 -15.67 -11.75
CA SER A 131 3.65 -14.69 -11.81
C SER A 131 4.94 -15.21 -11.16
N ARG A 132 4.87 -15.95 -10.05
CA ARG A 132 6.06 -16.56 -9.42
C ARG A 132 6.65 -17.66 -10.30
N GLU A 133 5.83 -18.47 -10.96
CA GLU A 133 6.30 -19.48 -11.90
C GLU A 133 7.03 -18.85 -13.09
N ALA A 134 6.49 -17.77 -13.64
CA ALA A 134 7.17 -16.98 -14.68
C ALA A 134 8.52 -16.43 -14.19
N ILE A 135 8.55 -15.79 -13.01
CA ILE A 135 9.77 -15.24 -12.41
C ILE A 135 10.82 -16.34 -12.23
N ALA A 136 10.45 -17.45 -11.61
CA ALA A 136 11.37 -18.56 -11.34
C ALA A 136 12.00 -19.09 -12.63
N LEU A 137 11.22 -19.23 -13.70
CA LEU A 137 11.72 -19.69 -14.99
C LEU A 137 12.63 -18.65 -15.66
N LEU A 138 12.26 -17.37 -15.61
CA LEU A 138 13.07 -16.28 -16.19
C LEU A 138 14.40 -16.08 -15.46
N GLU A 139 14.46 -16.31 -14.15
CA GLU A 139 15.70 -16.21 -13.37
C GLU A 139 16.74 -17.27 -13.77
N THR A 140 16.32 -18.40 -14.36
CA THR A 140 17.25 -19.44 -14.86
C THR A 140 18.12 -18.98 -16.04
N PHE A 141 17.71 -17.94 -16.77
CA PHE A 141 18.46 -17.37 -17.91
C PHE A 141 19.68 -16.53 -17.49
N GLY A 142 20.34 -16.86 -16.38
CA GLY A 142 21.61 -16.25 -15.99
C GLY A 142 21.50 -14.90 -15.27
N GLY A 143 20.48 -14.77 -14.41
CA GLY A 143 20.57 -13.96 -13.20
C GLY A 143 20.00 -12.54 -13.29
N ALA A 144 18.76 -12.40 -12.82
CA ALA A 144 18.54 -11.37 -11.83
C ALA A 144 19.49 -11.70 -10.66
N ARG A 145 20.43 -10.81 -10.35
CA ARG A 145 21.12 -10.82 -9.05
C ARG A 145 20.02 -11.01 -8.01
N THR A 146 20.11 -12.07 -7.21
CA THR A 146 19.09 -12.49 -6.25
C THR A 146 18.72 -11.32 -5.33
N VAL A 147 17.73 -10.54 -5.75
CA VAL A 147 16.87 -9.84 -4.82
C VAL A 147 15.97 -10.96 -4.33
N GLN A 148 16.37 -11.53 -3.19
CA GLN A 148 15.49 -12.30 -2.31
C GLN A 148 14.09 -11.67 -2.36
N PRO A 149 12.99 -12.43 -2.24
CA PRO A 149 11.66 -11.84 -2.08
C PRO A 149 11.62 -10.94 -0.84
N GLN A 150 12.12 -9.71 -0.97
CA GLN A 150 11.92 -8.63 -0.03
C GLN A 150 10.53 -8.12 -0.34
N GLU A 151 9.69 -8.12 0.69
CA GLU A 151 8.46 -7.35 0.73
C GLU A 151 8.74 -5.96 0.11
N PRO A 152 7.86 -5.43 -0.77
CA PRO A 152 8.24 -4.33 -1.64
C PRO A 152 8.65 -3.08 -0.86
N LYS A 153 9.95 -2.79 -0.88
CA LYS A 153 10.44 -1.41 -1.04
C LYS A 153 10.19 -1.07 -2.49
N GLU A 154 9.21 -0.22 -2.73
CA GLU A 154 8.82 0.26 -4.05
C GLU A 154 10.00 0.92 -4.77
N GLU A 155 10.13 0.74 -6.08
CA GLU A 155 10.77 1.73 -6.94
C GLU A 155 9.89 2.03 -8.16
N PRO A 156 9.90 3.28 -8.65
CA PRO A 156 8.95 3.80 -9.62
C PRO A 156 9.43 3.61 -11.07
N SER A 157 8.42 3.58 -11.94
CA SER A 157 8.49 3.62 -13.40
C SER A 157 9.46 4.66 -13.98
N LYS A 158 10.14 4.30 -15.08
CA LYS A 158 11.05 5.13 -15.89
C LYS A 158 10.35 6.32 -16.57
N SER A 159 10.12 7.36 -15.78
CA SER A 159 10.08 8.76 -16.21
C SER A 159 10.90 9.51 -15.17
N GLY A 160 11.67 10.53 -15.54
CA GLY A 160 12.64 11.21 -14.65
C GLY A 160 12.07 11.63 -13.29
N LEU A 161 12.90 12.01 -12.33
CA LEU A 161 12.39 12.33 -10.98
C LEU A 161 11.46 13.56 -11.06
N PRO A 162 10.27 13.55 -10.44
CA PRO A 162 9.38 14.70 -10.45
C PRO A 162 10.02 15.88 -9.72
N ALA A 163 9.87 17.08 -10.30
CA ALA A 163 10.28 18.34 -9.67
C ALA A 163 9.23 18.86 -8.69
N ALA A 164 7.99 18.39 -8.81
CA ALA A 164 6.91 18.73 -7.89
C ALA A 164 5.93 17.58 -7.66
N TYR A 165 5.19 17.63 -6.58
CA TYR A 165 4.19 16.66 -6.17
C TYR A 165 2.82 17.33 -6.01
N LEU A 166 1.79 16.82 -6.69
CA LEU A 166 0.42 17.26 -6.47
C LEU A 166 -0.16 16.51 -5.26
N VAL A 167 -0.46 17.26 -4.21
CA VAL A 167 -1.08 16.74 -2.99
C VAL A 167 -2.41 16.09 -3.33
N ARG A 168 -2.55 14.82 -3.01
CA ARG A 168 -3.73 14.06 -3.36
C ARG A 168 -4.83 14.28 -2.32
N LYS A 169 -6.05 14.07 -2.77
CA LYS A 169 -7.17 13.88 -1.87
C LYS A 169 -7.17 12.43 -1.38
N LEU A 170 -6.51 12.21 -0.25
CA LEU A 170 -6.49 10.92 0.44
C LEU A 170 -7.18 11.08 1.80
N PRO A 171 -8.50 10.83 1.88
CA PRO A 171 -9.18 10.82 3.18
C PRO A 171 -8.49 9.79 4.09
N GLY A 172 -8.07 10.17 5.29
CA GLY A 172 -7.50 9.24 6.28
C GLY A 172 -6.04 8.83 6.07
N ALA A 173 -5.45 9.21 4.93
CA ALA A 173 -4.05 9.00 4.58
C ALA A 173 -3.50 10.26 3.90
N GLU A 174 -3.87 11.43 4.43
CA GLU A 174 -3.50 12.72 3.87
C GLU A 174 -2.00 12.74 3.62
N ASP A 175 -1.64 13.28 2.47
CA ASP A 175 -0.23 13.50 2.18
C ASP A 175 0.31 14.47 3.24
N CYS A 176 1.45 14.13 3.82
CA CYS A 176 2.24 14.96 4.73
C CYS A 176 3.70 14.91 4.26
N PHE A 177 4.55 15.87 4.65
CA PHE A 177 5.94 15.90 4.16
C PHE A 177 6.71 14.61 4.44
N TRP A 178 6.43 13.96 5.58
CA TRP A 178 7.03 12.67 5.94
C TRP A 178 6.66 11.57 4.95
N ARG A 179 5.36 11.47 4.59
CA ARG A 179 4.85 10.49 3.64
C ARG A 179 5.36 10.77 2.23
N ILE A 180 5.35 12.04 1.81
CA ILE A 180 5.81 12.46 0.48
C ILE A 180 7.30 12.17 0.32
N ALA A 181 8.14 12.48 1.32
CA ALA A 181 9.57 12.18 1.30
C ALA A 181 9.85 10.66 1.21
N GLY A 182 8.99 9.85 1.82
CA GLY A 182 9.07 8.39 1.78
C GLY A 182 8.83 7.77 0.40
N TYR A 183 8.21 8.48 -0.54
CA TYR A 183 7.99 7.93 -1.87
C TYR A 183 9.33 7.73 -2.61
N PRO A 184 9.54 6.57 -3.27
CA PRO A 184 10.79 6.29 -3.97
C PRO A 184 11.08 7.25 -5.13
N PHE A 185 10.04 7.82 -5.76
CA PHE A 185 10.17 8.86 -6.78
C PHE A 185 10.42 10.26 -6.19
N VAL A 186 10.28 10.43 -4.88
CA VAL A 186 10.64 11.67 -4.16
C VAL A 186 12.03 11.48 -3.58
N TYR A 187 12.19 10.88 -2.40
CA TYR A 187 13.52 10.62 -1.82
C TYR A 187 13.75 9.18 -1.42
N GLY A 188 12.69 8.35 -1.38
CA GLY A 188 12.73 6.99 -0.83
C GLY A 188 13.08 6.96 0.66
N ASP A 189 13.00 8.09 1.35
CA ASP A 189 13.46 8.28 2.71
C ASP A 189 12.53 9.25 3.44
N THR A 190 11.73 8.71 4.36
CA THR A 190 10.78 9.50 5.14
C THR A 190 11.48 10.48 6.09
N SER A 191 12.75 10.27 6.44
CA SER A 191 13.53 11.19 7.28
C SER A 191 13.97 12.46 6.54
N ALA A 192 13.93 12.44 5.20
CA ALA A 192 14.24 13.56 4.32
C ALA A 192 13.06 14.55 4.15
N TRP A 193 12.14 14.61 5.12
CA TRP A 193 10.99 15.52 5.10
C TRP A 193 11.38 16.99 5.36
N LYS A 194 12.47 17.25 6.12
CA LYS A 194 12.85 18.62 6.52
C LYS A 194 13.18 19.53 5.32
N PRO A 195 14.03 19.11 4.35
CA PRO A 195 14.30 19.93 3.16
C PRO A 195 13.04 20.17 2.32
N LEU A 196 12.15 19.17 2.27
CA LEU A 196 10.87 19.28 1.55
C LEU A 196 9.95 20.31 2.22
N TYR A 197 9.85 20.30 3.54
CA TYR A 197 9.12 21.30 4.32
C TYR A 197 9.72 22.70 4.16
N GLU A 198 11.05 22.85 4.29
CA GLU A 198 11.72 24.15 4.20
C GLU A 198 11.50 24.84 2.85
N ALA A 199 11.47 24.07 1.76
CA ALA A 199 11.19 24.57 0.42
C ALA A 199 9.73 24.99 0.22
N ASN A 200 8.79 24.41 0.98
CA ASN A 200 7.35 24.58 0.77
C ASN A 200 6.60 25.29 1.91
N LYS A 201 7.25 25.59 3.03
CA LYS A 201 6.61 26.20 4.23
C LYS A 201 5.83 27.48 3.93
N ASN A 202 6.30 28.26 2.95
CA ASN A 202 5.65 29.52 2.54
C ASN A 202 4.37 29.28 1.70
N LYS A 203 4.15 28.06 1.21
CA LYS A 203 2.95 27.66 0.47
C LYS A 203 1.88 27.09 1.40
N LEU A 204 2.24 26.72 2.64
CA LEU A 204 1.30 26.17 3.60
C LEU A 204 0.34 27.27 4.09
N PRO A 205 -0.94 26.94 4.32
CA PRO A 205 -1.90 27.83 4.98
C PRO A 205 -1.41 28.32 6.35
N GLN A 206 -0.66 27.48 7.07
CA GLN A 206 -0.01 27.79 8.34
C GLN A 206 1.45 27.34 8.26
N PRO A 207 2.42 28.27 8.08
CA PRO A 207 3.82 27.92 7.90
C PRO A 207 4.43 27.10 9.05
N ASP A 208 3.97 27.33 10.29
CA ASP A 208 4.46 26.65 11.49
C ASP A 208 3.81 25.26 11.70
N ASN A 209 2.81 24.91 10.89
CA ASN A 209 2.12 23.62 10.94
C ASN A 209 2.47 22.78 9.71
N TRP A 210 3.51 21.96 9.85
CA TRP A 210 4.08 21.12 8.80
C TRP A 210 3.15 19.99 8.34
N ASP A 211 2.11 19.65 9.09
CA ASP A 211 1.12 18.64 8.70
C ASP A 211 -0.08 19.23 7.94
N LEU A 212 -0.28 20.55 7.97
CA LEU A 212 -1.45 21.19 7.39
C LEU A 212 -1.26 21.49 5.91
N MET A 213 -1.48 20.47 5.08
CA MET A 213 -1.52 20.59 3.64
C MET A 213 -2.85 20.11 3.07
N TYR A 214 -3.32 20.79 2.03
CA TYR A 214 -4.61 20.52 1.41
C TYR A 214 -4.46 19.85 0.04
N PRO A 215 -5.40 18.95 -0.32
CA PRO A 215 -5.46 18.38 -1.67
C PRO A 215 -5.46 19.46 -2.76
N GLY A 216 -4.73 19.20 -3.85
CA GLY A 216 -4.59 20.13 -4.97
C GLY A 216 -3.42 21.11 -4.85
N MET A 217 -2.74 21.17 -3.70
CA MET A 217 -1.52 21.96 -3.56
C MET A 217 -0.35 21.32 -4.33
N VAL A 218 0.59 22.13 -4.81
CA VAL A 218 1.81 21.66 -5.50
C VAL A 218 3.02 21.88 -4.60
N MET A 219 3.64 20.78 -4.17
CA MET A 219 4.85 20.79 -3.35
C MET A 219 6.08 20.66 -4.25
N ASP A 220 7.01 21.59 -4.17
CA ASP A 220 8.29 21.51 -4.88
C ASP A 220 9.16 20.45 -4.22
N ILE A 221 9.87 19.66 -5.01
CA ILE A 221 10.79 18.66 -4.52
C ILE A 221 12.21 19.14 -4.84
N PRO A 222 12.96 19.64 -3.85
CA PRO A 222 14.36 20.01 -4.03
C PRO A 222 15.22 18.89 -4.63
N SER A 223 16.00 19.21 -5.65
CA SER A 223 17.02 18.30 -6.17
C SER A 223 18.17 18.11 -5.19
N ARG A 224 18.66 16.88 -5.10
CA ARG A 224 19.96 16.56 -4.49
C ARG A 224 21.09 16.84 -5.49
N PRO A 225 22.36 16.97 -5.05
CA PRO A 225 23.49 17.18 -5.95
C PRO A 225 23.57 16.09 -7.02
N GLY A 226 23.60 16.47 -8.30
CA GLY A 226 23.64 15.54 -9.43
C GLY A 226 22.28 14.96 -9.84
N GLU A 227 21.18 15.44 -9.26
CA GLU A 227 19.82 14.99 -9.54
C GLU A 227 19.07 15.99 -10.44
N GLU A 228 18.64 15.54 -11.61
CA GLU A 228 17.74 16.31 -12.48
C GLU A 228 16.29 15.89 -12.23
N ARG A 229 15.45 16.89 -11.94
CA ARG A 229 14.03 16.71 -11.70
C ARG A 229 13.21 17.53 -12.70
N SER A 230 12.11 16.98 -13.20
CA SER A 230 11.22 17.69 -14.12
C SER A 230 9.77 17.23 -13.97
N GLY A 231 8.84 18.15 -14.28
CA GLY A 231 7.40 17.87 -14.24
C GLY A 231 6.83 17.72 -12.84
N ILE A 232 5.53 17.43 -12.79
CA ILE A 232 4.70 17.33 -11.60
C ILE A 232 4.17 15.91 -11.52
N TRP A 233 4.41 15.23 -10.41
CA TRP A 233 3.81 13.96 -10.12
C TRP A 233 2.33 14.13 -9.80
N VAL A 234 1.47 13.48 -10.59
CA VAL A 234 0.02 13.51 -10.52
C VAL A 234 -0.50 12.08 -10.65
N ASN A 235 -0.96 11.49 -9.54
CA ASN A 235 -1.61 10.17 -9.50
C ASN A 235 -0.88 9.07 -10.31
N GLY A 236 0.45 9.00 -10.18
CA GLY A 236 1.28 7.97 -10.83
C GLY A 236 1.92 8.39 -12.16
N GLU A 237 1.63 9.59 -12.67
CA GLU A 237 2.21 10.12 -13.91
C GLU A 237 2.96 11.43 -13.67
N ILE A 238 3.98 11.71 -14.48
CA ILE A 238 4.69 12.99 -14.47
C ILE A 238 4.17 13.86 -15.60
N LYS A 239 3.60 15.03 -15.26
CA LYS A 239 2.96 15.96 -16.20
C LYS A 239 3.73 17.28 -16.26
N SER A 240 3.72 17.96 -17.40
CA SER A 240 4.35 19.28 -17.56
C SER A 240 3.58 20.42 -16.88
N GLN A 241 2.30 20.20 -16.57
CA GLN A 241 1.40 21.16 -15.92
C GLN A 241 0.38 20.44 -15.04
N VAL A 242 -0.15 21.14 -14.03
CA VAL A 242 -1.26 20.63 -13.20
C VAL A 242 -2.49 20.47 -14.11
N PRO A 243 -3.22 19.35 -14.04
CA PRO A 243 -4.50 19.22 -14.73
C PRO A 243 -5.42 20.39 -14.36
N ARG A 244 -5.99 21.05 -15.35
CA ARG A 244 -7.08 21.99 -15.11
C ARG A 244 -8.35 21.15 -15.01
N ASP A 245 -8.94 21.11 -13.83
CA ASP A 245 -10.30 20.60 -13.63
C ASP A 245 -11.32 21.54 -14.29
#